data_AF-A0A7K2E5G0-F1
#
_entry.id   AF-A0A7K2E5G0-F1
#
_cell.length_a   1.000
_cell.length_b   1.000
_cell.length_c   1.000
_cell.angle_alpha   90.00
_cell.angle_beta   90.00
_cell.angle_gamma   90.00
#
_symmetry.space_group_name_H-M   'P 1'
#
loop_
_entity.id
_entity.type
_entity.pdbx_description
1 polymer ?
#
loop_
_entity_poly.entity_id
_entity_poly.type
_entity_poly.pdbx_seq_one_letter_code
_entity_poly.pdbx_strand_id
1 'polypeptide(L)'
;MVIAAGTTAYNIVELLHVLTVLVALAPVFVHPLLRKQMQSAGGSAHQQLVVAMASNARRLYGPALIVAGLLGIALVEMSEDAISLTEGWVIAAVVIWVVMNGVLHGMISPALKAQGIEGPSPATDKRLEVGSALLSIGFTVQLILMIWQPGG
;
A
#
# COMPACT_ATOMS: atom_id res chain seq x y z
N MET A 1 -32.19 5.65 14.72
CA MET A 1 -30.82 5.33 14.29
C MET A 1 -30.78 5.46 12.79
N VAL A 2 -30.26 6.56 12.27
CA VAL A 2 -29.81 6.62 10.89
C VAL A 2 -28.42 5.98 10.94
N ILE A 3 -28.18 4.96 10.14
CA ILE A 3 -26.84 4.40 10.00
C ILE A 3 -26.11 5.38 9.06
N ALA A 4 -24.96 5.92 9.45
CA ALA A 4 -24.21 6.80 8.56
C ALA A 4 -23.75 6.11 7.25
N ALA A 5 -23.73 4.78 7.24
CA ALA A 5 -23.69 3.98 6.02
C ALA A 5 -24.92 4.33 5.14
N GLY A 6 -24.66 5.00 4.02
CA GLY A 6 -25.69 5.45 3.08
C GLY A 6 -25.88 6.97 2.99
N THR A 7 -25.14 7.78 3.73
CA THR A 7 -25.07 9.23 3.46
C THR A 7 -24.19 9.51 2.24
N THR A 8 -24.50 10.58 1.48
CA THR A 8 -23.69 10.96 0.31
C THR A 8 -22.23 11.20 0.66
N ALA A 9 -21.95 11.81 1.82
CA ALA A 9 -20.58 12.06 2.27
C ALA A 9 -19.83 10.76 2.57
N TYR A 10 -20.45 9.84 3.34
CA TYR A 10 -19.86 8.54 3.64
C TYR A 10 -19.52 7.77 2.35
N ASN A 11 -20.46 7.68 1.41
CA ASN A 11 -20.27 6.95 0.15
C ASN A 11 -19.14 7.54 -0.70
N ILE A 12 -18.95 8.86 -0.68
CA ILE A 12 -17.83 9.51 -1.38
C ILE A 12 -16.50 9.13 -0.72
N VAL A 13 -16.41 9.19 0.60
CA VAL A 13 -15.18 8.82 1.33
C VAL A 13 -14.87 7.33 1.13
N GLU A 14 -15.88 6.47 1.15
CA GLU A 14 -15.76 5.03 0.92
C GLU A 14 -15.24 4.74 -0.49
N LEU A 15 -15.82 5.40 -1.51
CA LEU A 15 -15.34 5.28 -2.89
C LEU A 15 -13.88 5.72 -3.01
N LEU A 16 -13.50 6.85 -2.41
CA LEU A 16 -12.13 7.34 -2.43
C LEU A 16 -11.17 6.40 -1.69
N HIS A 17 -11.61 5.81 -0.57
CA HIS A 17 -10.84 4.81 0.17
C HIS A 17 -10.53 3.61 -0.73
N VAL A 18 -11.56 3.04 -1.36
CA VAL A 18 -11.39 1.89 -2.27
C VAL A 18 -10.47 2.23 -3.45
N LEU A 19 -10.69 3.36 -4.12
CA LEU A 19 -9.87 3.78 -5.26
C LEU A 19 -8.39 3.97 -4.87
N THR A 20 -8.12 4.55 -3.70
CA THR A 20 -6.74 4.76 -3.24
C THR A 20 -6.08 3.45 -2.80
N VAL A 21 -6.83 2.51 -2.20
CA VAL A 21 -6.33 1.15 -1.91
C VAL A 21 -5.94 0.43 -3.20
N LEU A 22 -6.74 0.51 -4.26
CA LEU A 22 -6.42 -0.12 -5.55
C LEU A 22 -5.10 0.43 -6.13
N VAL A 23 -4.92 1.76 -6.07
CA VAL A 23 -3.69 2.41 -6.52
C VAL A 23 -2.49 1.99 -5.66
N ALA A 24 -2.65 1.97 -4.34
CA ALA A 24 -1.58 1.58 -3.41
C ALA A 24 -1.16 0.11 -3.56
N LEU A 25 -2.11 -0.77 -3.87
CA LEU A 25 -1.92 -2.21 -4.03
C LEU A 25 -1.30 -2.57 -5.39
N ALA A 26 -1.53 -1.78 -6.44
CA ALA A 26 -1.04 -2.04 -7.80
C ALA A 26 0.44 -2.52 -7.91
N PRO A 27 1.45 -1.91 -7.24
CA PRO A 27 2.84 -2.35 -7.36
C PRO A 27 3.09 -3.78 -6.87
N VAL A 28 2.26 -4.33 -5.98
CA VAL A 28 2.38 -5.72 -5.51
C VAL A 28 2.24 -6.72 -6.68
N PHE A 29 1.36 -6.43 -7.63
CA PHE A 29 1.12 -7.29 -8.79
C PHE A 29 1.99 -6.91 -9.99
N VAL A 30 2.16 -5.61 -10.24
CA VAL A 30 2.80 -5.12 -11.47
C VAL A 30 4.32 -5.28 -11.41
N HIS A 31 4.96 -4.96 -10.29
CA HIS A 31 6.42 -4.92 -10.22
C HIS A 31 7.11 -6.28 -10.37
N PRO A 32 6.61 -7.40 -9.82
CA PRO A 32 7.20 -8.72 -10.05
C PRO A 32 7.14 -9.14 -11.53
N LEU A 33 6.01 -8.86 -12.20
CA LEU A 33 5.82 -9.18 -13.61
C LEU A 33 6.79 -8.39 -14.50
N LEU A 34 6.93 -7.09 -14.26
CA LEU A 34 7.88 -6.23 -14.98
C LEU A 34 9.33 -6.65 -14.75
N ARG A 35 9.70 -7.01 -13.51
CA ARG A 35 11.06 -7.50 -13.21
C ARG A 35 11.37 -8.80 -13.97
N LYS A 36 10.43 -9.75 -14.01
CA LYS A 36 10.60 -11.01 -14.75
C LYS A 36 10.77 -10.81 -16.25
N GLN A 37 9.96 -9.93 -16.86
CA GLN A 37 10.07 -9.61 -18.30
C GLN A 37 11.39 -8.94 -18.68
N MET A 38 12.07 -8.30 -17.71
CA MET A 38 13.28 -7.53 -17.98
C MET A 38 14.57 -8.25 -17.66
N GLN A 39 14.53 -9.30 -16.84
CA GLN A 39 15.63 -10.26 -16.74
C GLN A 39 15.98 -10.87 -18.11
N SER A 40 15.02 -10.94 -19.04
CA SER A 40 15.24 -11.37 -20.42
C SER A 40 15.70 -10.25 -21.39
N ALA A 41 15.66 -8.97 -21.01
CA ALA A 41 15.84 -7.85 -21.94
C ALA A 41 17.27 -7.25 -21.96
N GLY A 42 18.06 -7.39 -20.88
CA GLY A 42 19.44 -6.88 -20.78
C GLY A 42 19.61 -5.34 -20.89
N GLY A 43 20.72 -4.82 -20.39
CA GLY A 43 21.16 -3.43 -20.67
C GLY A 43 20.37 -2.28 -20.03
N SER A 44 20.42 -1.10 -20.67
CA SER A 44 19.91 0.21 -20.20
C SER A 44 18.39 0.28 -20.00
N ALA A 45 17.64 -0.71 -20.50
CA ALA A 45 16.22 -0.83 -20.26
C ALA A 45 15.93 -1.04 -18.77
N HIS A 46 16.71 -1.89 -18.08
CA HIS A 46 16.53 -2.19 -16.66
C HIS A 46 16.59 -0.94 -15.78
N GLN A 47 17.58 -0.09 -16.01
CA GLN A 47 17.76 1.14 -15.25
C GLN A 47 16.63 2.15 -15.49
N GLN A 48 16.13 2.26 -16.72
CA GLN A 48 14.97 3.10 -17.04
C GLN A 48 13.70 2.63 -16.33
N LEU A 49 13.45 1.32 -16.26
CA LEU A 49 12.32 0.79 -15.49
C LEU A 49 12.47 1.12 -14.00
N VAL A 50 13.63 0.86 -13.40
CA VAL A 50 13.85 1.09 -11.97
C VAL A 50 13.60 2.57 -11.62
N VAL A 51 14.05 3.49 -12.47
CA VAL A 51 13.77 4.92 -12.31
C VAL A 51 12.28 5.22 -12.42
N ALA A 52 11.57 4.61 -13.36
CA ALA A 52 10.12 4.75 -13.49
C ALA A 52 9.37 4.20 -12.26
N MET A 53 9.77 3.02 -11.75
CA MET A 53 9.23 2.42 -10.54
C MET A 53 9.48 3.31 -9.31
N ALA A 54 10.68 3.87 -9.17
CA ALA A 54 11.01 4.80 -8.09
C ALA A 54 10.15 6.08 -8.16
N SER A 55 9.95 6.61 -9.36
CA SER A 55 9.09 7.77 -9.61
C SER A 55 7.64 7.48 -9.23
N ASN A 56 7.09 6.35 -9.68
CA ASN A 56 5.71 5.94 -9.37
C ASN A 56 5.51 5.64 -7.89
N ALA A 57 6.48 5.02 -7.22
CA ALA A 57 6.44 4.81 -5.77
C ALA A 57 6.31 6.13 -5.02
N ARG A 58 7.04 7.17 -5.43
CA ARG A 58 7.00 8.49 -4.79
C ARG A 58 5.75 9.30 -5.13
N ARG A 59 5.30 9.26 -6.39
CA ARG A 59 4.25 10.16 -6.91
C ARG A 59 2.85 9.58 -6.81
N LEU A 60 2.73 8.25 -6.81
CA LEU A 60 1.45 7.56 -6.93
C LEU A 60 1.22 6.60 -5.76
N TYR A 61 2.04 5.56 -5.62
CA TYR A 61 1.75 4.47 -4.69
C TYR A 61 1.92 4.87 -3.21
N GLY A 62 2.96 5.63 -2.88
CA GLY A 62 3.20 6.14 -1.52
C GLY A 62 2.09 7.05 -1.03
N PRO A 63 1.78 8.15 -1.73
CA PRO A 63 0.66 9.01 -1.38
C PRO A 63 -0.67 8.26 -1.33
N ALA A 64 -0.94 7.34 -2.26
CA ALA A 64 -2.15 6.53 -2.24
C ALA A 64 -2.24 5.64 -1.00
N LEU A 65 -1.14 5.03 -0.55
CA LEU A 65 -1.12 4.21 0.68
C LEU A 65 -1.42 5.07 1.92
N ILE A 66 -0.83 6.27 2.00
CA ILE A 66 -1.09 7.20 3.11
C ILE A 66 -2.57 7.62 3.11
N VAL A 67 -3.07 8.10 1.96
CA VAL A 67 -4.45 8.57 1.82
C VAL A 67 -5.44 7.44 2.10
N ALA A 68 -5.18 6.22 1.62
CA ALA A 68 -6.03 5.06 1.89
C ALA A 68 -6.24 4.85 3.40
N GLY A 69 -5.17 4.85 4.20
CA GLY A 69 -5.32 4.67 5.65
C GLY A 69 -6.04 5.83 6.34
N LEU A 70 -5.75 7.07 5.93
CA LEU A 70 -6.46 8.25 6.45
C LEU A 70 -7.96 8.23 6.15
N LEU A 71 -8.34 7.83 4.92
CA LEU A 71 -9.74 7.66 4.55
C LEU A 71 -10.40 6.50 5.31
N GLY A 72 -9.66 5.42 5.58
CA GLY A 72 -10.16 4.31 6.40
C GLY A 72 -10.48 4.76 7.83
N ILE A 73 -9.59 5.53 8.45
CA ILE A 73 -9.82 6.13 9.78
C ILE A 73 -11.03 7.08 9.74
N ALA A 74 -11.14 7.90 8.69
CA ALA A 74 -12.29 8.79 8.53
C ALA A 74 -13.61 8.01 8.42
N LEU A 75 -13.65 6.87 7.73
CA LEU A 75 -14.85 6.03 7.65
C LEU A 75 -15.27 5.45 9.01
N VAL A 76 -14.31 5.08 9.85
CA VAL A 76 -14.59 4.61 11.22
C VAL A 76 -15.23 5.73 12.03
N GLU A 77 -14.63 6.92 12.05
CA GLU A 77 -15.17 8.09 12.77
C GLU A 77 -16.54 8.53 12.24
N MET A 78 -16.77 8.40 10.93
CA MET A 78 -18.05 8.73 10.30
C MET A 78 -19.13 7.67 10.52
N SER A 79 -18.82 6.51 11.13
CA SER A 79 -19.75 5.37 11.21
C SER A 79 -20.86 5.50 12.26
N GLU A 80 -20.96 6.63 12.98
CA GLU A 80 -21.99 6.90 14.00
C GLU A 80 -22.16 5.74 15.00
N ASP A 81 -21.05 5.37 15.66
CA ASP A 81 -20.93 4.29 16.66
C ASP A 81 -21.12 2.85 16.12
N ALA A 82 -21.27 2.67 14.80
CA ALA A 82 -21.32 1.32 14.22
C ALA A 82 -19.97 0.60 14.28
N ILE A 83 -18.86 1.35 14.22
CA ILE A 83 -17.49 0.85 14.31
C ILE A 83 -16.69 1.80 15.21
N SER A 84 -15.97 1.24 16.18
CA SER A 84 -15.10 2.02 17.08
C SER A 84 -13.61 1.91 16.73
N LEU A 85 -12.86 3.01 16.84
CA LEU A 85 -11.38 2.98 16.76
C LEU A 85 -10.72 2.06 17.80
N THR A 86 -11.45 1.68 18.86
CA THR A 86 -10.95 0.80 19.91
C THR A 86 -11.16 -0.68 19.63
N GLU A 87 -11.89 -1.02 18.55
CA GLU A 87 -12.05 -2.40 18.13
C GLU A 87 -10.71 -3.01 17.75
N GLY A 88 -10.48 -4.25 18.19
CA GLY A 88 -9.19 -4.92 18.05
C GLY A 88 -8.74 -5.03 16.59
N TRP A 89 -9.66 -5.29 15.65
CA TRP A 89 -9.35 -5.37 14.23
C TRP A 89 -9.02 -4.01 13.61
N VAL A 90 -9.67 -2.93 14.07
CA VAL A 90 -9.37 -1.55 13.62
C VAL A 90 -7.97 -1.16 14.08
N ILE A 91 -7.64 -1.38 15.35
CA ILE A 91 -6.30 -1.12 15.88
C ILE A 91 -5.25 -1.93 15.09
N ALA A 92 -5.50 -3.23 14.88
CA ALA A 92 -4.59 -4.08 14.12
C ALA A 92 -4.38 -3.57 12.68
N ALA A 93 -5.47 -3.13 12.02
CA ALA A 93 -5.42 -2.57 10.68
C ALA A 93 -4.64 -1.26 10.62
N VAL A 94 -4.79 -0.37 11.61
CA VAL A 94 -4.01 0.87 11.71
C VAL A 94 -2.52 0.56 11.91
N VAL A 95 -2.19 -0.38 12.80
CA VAL A 95 -0.80 -0.80 13.04
C VAL A 95 -0.17 -1.38 11.78
N ILE A 96 -0.88 -2.28 11.08
CA ILE A 96 -0.40 -2.87 9.82
C ILE A 96 -0.19 -1.79 8.76
N TRP A 97 -1.13 -0.84 8.63
CA TRP A 97 -0.98 0.29 7.72
C TRP A 97 0.27 1.13 8.03
N VAL A 98 0.55 1.43 9.31
CA VAL A 98 1.79 2.13 9.71
C VAL A 98 3.03 1.33 9.34
N VAL A 99 3.04 0.01 9.59
CA VAL A 99 4.15 -0.88 9.21
C VAL A 99 4.34 -0.87 7.69
N MET A 100 3.27 -0.95 6.90
CA MET A 100 3.33 -0.91 5.44
C MET A 100 3.93 0.41 4.93
N ASN A 101 3.58 1.55 5.53
CA ASN A 101 4.21 2.83 5.22
C ASN A 101 5.70 2.81 5.57
N GLY A 102 6.07 2.26 6.72
CA GLY A 102 7.46 2.05 7.11
C GLY A 102 8.24 1.21 6.09
N VAL A 103 7.65 0.12 5.59
CA VAL A 103 8.26 -0.72 4.55
C VAL A 103 8.38 0.04 3.23
N LEU A 104 7.32 0.69 2.76
CA LEU A 104 7.34 1.39 1.48
C LEU A 104 8.33 2.57 1.48
N HIS A 105 8.29 3.41 2.52
CA HIS A 105 9.09 4.63 2.59
C HIS A 105 10.49 4.41 3.17
N GLY A 106 10.65 3.47 4.10
CA GLY A 106 11.93 3.17 4.76
C GLY A 106 12.76 2.08 4.11
N MET A 107 12.15 1.16 3.34
CA MET A 107 12.85 0.01 2.75
C MET A 107 12.82 0.04 1.22
N ILE A 108 11.63 0.10 0.61
CA ILE A 108 11.48 -0.02 -0.85
C ILE A 108 11.93 1.24 -1.58
N SER A 109 11.39 2.41 -1.20
CA SER A 109 11.67 3.66 -1.89
C SER A 109 13.17 4.03 -1.89
N PRO A 110 13.91 3.88 -0.78
CA PRO A 110 15.36 4.12 -0.77
C PRO A 110 16.12 3.11 -1.62
N ALA A 111 15.72 1.83 -1.63
CA ALA A 111 16.37 0.81 -2.44
C ALA A 111 16.17 1.07 -3.95
N LEU A 112 14.95 1.42 -4.39
CA LEU A 112 14.69 1.81 -5.78
C LEU A 112 15.49 3.04 -6.19
N LYS A 113 15.60 4.04 -5.30
CA LYS A 113 16.42 5.24 -5.54
C LYS A 113 17.90 4.88 -5.70
N ALA A 114 18.44 4.04 -4.81
CA ALA A 114 19.83 3.60 -4.89
C ALA A 114 20.11 2.84 -6.19
N GLN A 115 19.24 1.90 -6.57
CA GLN A 115 19.39 1.17 -7.84
C GLN A 115 19.34 2.08 -9.07
N GLY A 116 18.54 3.15 -9.04
CA GLY A 116 18.50 4.13 -10.13
C GLY A 116 19.80 4.92 -10.31
N ILE A 117 20.56 5.13 -9.24
CA ILE A 117 21.80 5.94 -9.22
C ILE A 117 23.04 5.05 -9.40
N GLU A 118 23.12 3.98 -8.62
CA GLU A 118 24.32 3.13 -8.46
C GLU A 118 24.21 1.81 -9.23
N GLY A 119 23.01 1.46 -9.71
CA GLY A 119 22.71 0.14 -10.28
C GLY A 119 22.28 -0.89 -9.23
N PRO A 120 21.78 -2.05 -9.67
CA PRO A 120 21.35 -3.14 -8.79
C PRO A 120 22.53 -3.72 -7.99
N SER A 121 22.25 -4.11 -6.75
CA SER A 121 23.21 -4.76 -5.85
C SER A 121 22.51 -5.81 -5.00
N PRO A 122 23.22 -6.85 -4.52
CA PRO A 122 22.60 -7.90 -3.69
C PRO A 122 21.83 -7.35 -2.48
N ALA A 123 22.35 -6.27 -1.87
CA ALA A 123 21.71 -5.62 -0.72
C ALA A 123 20.40 -4.91 -1.10
N THR A 124 20.37 -4.19 -2.22
CA THR A 124 19.15 -3.49 -2.68
C THR A 124 18.11 -4.47 -3.20
N ASP A 125 18.54 -5.51 -3.92
CA ASP A 125 17.65 -6.58 -4.38
C ASP A 125 16.96 -7.27 -3.21
N LYS A 126 17.72 -7.62 -2.17
CA LYS A 126 17.13 -8.27 -0.98
C LYS A 126 16.12 -7.37 -0.28
N ARG A 127 16.39 -6.06 -0.16
CA ARG A 127 15.45 -5.09 0.41
C ARG A 127 14.17 -4.98 -0.42
N LEU A 128 14.28 -4.96 -1.75
CA LEU A 128 13.12 -4.89 -2.63
C LEU A 128 12.30 -6.17 -2.58
N GLU A 129 12.95 -7.33 -2.52
CA GLU A 129 12.28 -8.64 -2.37
C GLU A 129 11.52 -8.72 -1.05
N VAL A 130 12.22 -8.53 0.08
CA VAL A 130 11.62 -8.59 1.42
C VAL A 130 10.54 -7.53 1.60
N GLY A 131 10.82 -6.29 1.19
CA GLY A 131 9.83 -5.20 1.28
C GLY A 131 8.58 -5.49 0.46
N SER A 132 8.72 -6.04 -0.75
CA SER A 132 7.58 -6.41 -1.58
C SER A 132 6.76 -7.55 -0.95
N ALA A 133 7.42 -8.56 -0.38
CA ALA A 133 6.75 -9.64 0.34
C ALA A 133 5.99 -9.12 1.56
N LEU A 134 6.62 -8.25 2.37
CA LEU A 134 5.99 -7.63 3.54
C LEU A 134 4.78 -6.76 3.16
N LEU A 135 4.86 -5.97 2.10
CA LEU A 135 3.70 -5.22 1.60
C LEU A 135 2.58 -6.14 1.15
N SER A 136 2.90 -7.21 0.42
CA SER A 136 1.90 -8.18 -0.07
C SER A 136 1.16 -8.84 1.10
N ILE A 137 1.91 -9.28 2.11
CA ILE A 137 1.35 -9.84 3.34
C ILE A 137 0.52 -8.78 4.06
N GLY A 138 1.05 -7.57 4.24
CA GLY A 138 0.35 -6.45 4.88
C GLY A 138 -1.00 -6.16 4.23
N PHE A 139 -1.05 -6.00 2.91
CA PHE A 139 -2.31 -5.81 2.17
C PHE A 139 -3.25 -7.01 2.32
N THR A 140 -2.74 -8.24 2.30
CA THR A 140 -3.56 -9.45 2.47
C THR A 140 -4.20 -9.47 3.86
N VAL A 141 -3.43 -9.22 4.91
CA VAL A 141 -3.94 -9.16 6.28
C VAL A 141 -4.91 -7.99 6.44
N GLN A 142 -4.63 -6.82 5.84
CA GLN A 142 -5.53 -5.68 5.85
C GLN A 142 -6.90 -6.03 5.26
N LEU A 143 -6.93 -6.69 4.09
CA LEU A 143 -8.17 -7.16 3.48
C LEU A 143 -8.89 -8.17 4.39
N ILE A 144 -8.15 -9.07 5.05
CA ILE A 144 -8.75 -10.02 5.98
C ILE A 144 -9.41 -9.30 7.17
N LEU A 145 -8.73 -8.32 7.77
CA LEU A 145 -9.30 -7.56 8.88
C LEU A 145 -10.56 -6.80 8.45
N MET A 146 -10.53 -6.19 7.27
CA MET A 146 -11.63 -5.35 6.77
C MET A 146 -12.86 -6.14 6.31
N ILE A 147 -12.66 -7.36 5.77
CA ILE A 147 -13.77 -8.21 5.27
C ILE A 147 -14.43 -8.98 6.42
N TRP A 148 -13.63 -9.54 7.33
CA TRP A 148 -14.16 -10.43 8.37
C TRP A 148 -14.38 -9.75 9.71
N GLN A 149 -13.80 -8.55 9.93
CA GLN A 149 -14.03 -7.69 11.11
C GLN A 149 -14.08 -8.50 12.42
N PRO A 150 -13.02 -9.26 12.75
CA PRO A 150 -13.06 -10.20 13.86
C PRO A 150 -13.28 -9.45 15.17
N GLY A 151 -14.39 -9.76 15.84
CA GLY A 151 -14.78 -9.13 17.11
C GLY A 151 -15.88 -8.07 16.99
N GLY A 152 -16.37 -7.76 15.78
CA GLY A 152 -17.44 -6.80 15.52
C GLY A 152 -17.00 -5.79 14.50
#